data_AF-A0A2S5PBC9-F1
#
_entry.id   AF-A0A2S5PBC9-F1
#
_cell.length_a   1.000
_cell.length_b   1.000
_cell.length_c   1.000
_cell.angle_alpha   90.00
_cell.angle_beta   90.00
_cell.angle_gamma   90.00
#
_symmetry.space_group_name_H-M   'P 1'
#
loop_
_entity.id
_entity.type
_entity.pdbx_description
1 polymer ?
#
loop_
_entity_poly.entity_id
_entity_poly.type
_entity_poly.pdbx_seq_one_letter_code
_entity_poly.pdbx_strand_id
1 'polypeptide(L)'
;MGARIIQLSEIRALRRIPAGETQGRKPEPRLIERFQFWGGASGRRYVHTVYDLLECPELSGGTFILARRDESGRREVLSIGRLLHASGSLNLAEIRQRGASLGANEVHVHLLAATDHEMKLVEFDLRAGQLAATPGPMSPSQTHH
;
A
#
# COMPACT_ATOMS: atom_id res chain seq x y z
N MET A 1 -0.85 23.40 -17.61
CA MET A 1 -0.46 22.02 -18.00
C MET A 1 -1.42 21.06 -17.29
N GLY A 2 -2.40 20.51 -18.01
CA GLY A 2 -3.52 19.76 -17.42
C GLY A 2 -3.27 18.27 -17.35
N ALA A 3 -3.46 17.67 -16.17
CA ALA A 3 -3.46 16.23 -15.98
C ALA A 3 -4.69 15.61 -16.66
N ARG A 4 -4.50 14.60 -17.52
CA ARG A 4 -5.62 13.86 -18.11
C ARG A 4 -6.08 12.79 -17.12
N ILE A 5 -7.35 12.88 -16.73
CA ILE A 5 -8.07 11.86 -15.98
C ILE A 5 -8.21 10.63 -16.88
N ILE A 6 -7.55 9.53 -16.55
CA ILE A 6 -7.80 8.25 -17.23
C ILE A 6 -9.10 7.68 -16.65
N GLN A 7 -10.17 7.77 -17.42
CA GLN A 7 -11.48 7.22 -17.06
C GLN A 7 -11.42 5.67 -17.18
N LEU A 8 -11.24 4.98 -16.05
CA LEU A 8 -11.10 3.52 -15.95
C LEU A 8 -12.27 2.72 -16.55
N SER A 9 -13.40 3.37 -16.84
CA SER A 9 -14.56 2.75 -17.51
C SER A 9 -14.29 2.38 -18.97
N GLU A 10 -13.44 3.12 -19.69
CA GLU A 10 -13.17 2.87 -21.12
C GLU A 10 -12.20 1.70 -21.37
N ILE A 11 -11.37 1.35 -20.38
CA ILE A 11 -10.40 0.26 -20.49
C ILE A 11 -11.09 -1.12 -20.54
N ARG A 12 -12.32 -1.25 -20.02
CA ARG A 12 -13.06 -2.52 -20.09
C ARG A 12 -13.57 -2.84 -21.50
N ALA A 13 -13.81 -1.84 -22.33
CA ALA A 13 -14.31 -2.04 -23.70
C ALA A 13 -13.19 -2.46 -24.67
N LEU A 14 -11.94 -2.02 -24.42
CA LEU A 14 -10.77 -2.40 -25.22
C LEU A 14 -10.23 -3.81 -24.92
N ARG A 15 -10.80 -4.51 -23.91
CA ARG A 15 -10.39 -5.87 -23.51
C ARG A 15 -11.14 -7.00 -24.22
N ARG A 16 -11.89 -6.72 -25.28
CA ARG A 16 -12.28 -7.75 -26.25
C ARG A 16 -11.20 -7.84 -27.33
N ILE A 17 -10.05 -8.40 -26.95
CA ILE A 17 -9.08 -8.93 -27.89
C ILE A 17 -9.53 -10.36 -28.20
N PRO A 18 -9.78 -10.74 -29.47
CA PRO A 18 -10.05 -12.13 -29.81
C PRO A 18 -8.84 -12.98 -29.41
N ALA A 19 -9.09 -14.17 -28.90
CA ALA A 19 -8.10 -15.11 -28.41
C ALA A 19 -7.02 -15.39 -29.47
N GLY A 20 -5.93 -14.62 -29.39
CA GLY A 20 -4.70 -14.79 -30.15
C GLY A 20 -3.57 -14.74 -29.15
N GLU A 21 -2.86 -15.85 -29.05
CA GLU A 21 -1.77 -16.19 -28.12
C GLU A 21 -0.87 -14.99 -27.77
N THR A 22 -1.25 -14.24 -26.73
CA THR A 22 -0.27 -13.46 -25.98
C THR A 22 0.13 -14.36 -24.84
N GLN A 23 1.22 -15.08 -25.02
CA GLN A 23 1.85 -15.85 -23.96
C GLN A 23 2.28 -14.86 -22.88
N GLY A 24 1.37 -14.59 -21.94
CA GLY A 24 1.57 -13.69 -20.83
C GLY A 24 2.74 -14.21 -20.04
N ARG A 25 3.90 -13.55 -20.17
CA ARG A 25 5.05 -13.81 -19.32
C ARG A 25 4.55 -13.63 -17.89
N LYS A 26 4.37 -14.73 -17.16
CA LYS A 26 4.10 -14.72 -15.73
C LYS A 26 5.17 -13.80 -15.13
N PRO A 27 4.80 -12.71 -14.45
CA PRO A 27 5.80 -11.87 -13.80
C PRO A 27 6.62 -12.77 -12.89
N GLU A 28 7.95 -12.64 -12.97
CA GLU A 28 8.89 -13.39 -12.14
C GLU A 28 8.44 -13.28 -10.67
N PRO A 29 8.44 -14.38 -9.88
CA PRO A 29 7.92 -14.38 -8.51
C PRO A 29 8.50 -13.24 -7.64
N ARG A 30 9.80 -12.95 -7.82
CA ARG A 30 10.51 -11.86 -7.13
C ARG A 30 10.01 -10.45 -7.48
N LEU A 31 9.43 -10.26 -8.67
CA LEU A 31 8.84 -8.98 -9.08
C LEU A 31 7.47 -8.74 -8.44
N ILE A 32 6.73 -9.83 -8.18
CA ILE A 32 5.41 -9.78 -7.52
C ILE A 32 5.59 -9.46 -6.02
N GLU A 33 6.67 -9.91 -5.40
CA GLU A 33 7.00 -9.58 -4.01
C GLU A 33 7.24 -8.08 -3.78
N ARG A 34 7.67 -7.35 -4.82
CA ARG A 34 8.00 -5.93 -4.73
C ARG A 34 6.81 -5.00 -4.78
N PHE A 35 5.61 -5.47 -5.13
CA PHE A 35 4.43 -4.61 -5.21
C PHE A 35 3.25 -5.18 -4.44
N GLN A 36 2.64 -4.33 -3.60
CA GLN A 36 1.46 -4.68 -2.81
C GLN A 36 0.35 -3.66 -3.06
N PHE A 37 -0.87 -4.15 -3.22
CA PHE A 37 -2.06 -3.29 -3.30
C PHE A 37 -2.72 -3.20 -1.94
N TRP A 38 -3.04 -1.97 -1.53
CA TRP A 38 -3.84 -1.70 -0.35
C TRP A 38 -5.11 -0.97 -0.74
N GLY A 39 -6.24 -1.41 -0.17
CA GLY A 39 -7.55 -0.79 -0.40
C GLY A 39 -7.80 0.33 0.60
N GLY A 40 -8.30 1.47 0.13
CA GLY A 40 -8.89 2.48 1.00
C GLY A 40 -10.39 2.27 1.21
N ALA A 41 -10.97 3.00 2.17
CA ALA A 41 -12.41 2.93 2.46
C ALA A 41 -13.29 3.35 1.27
N SER A 42 -12.76 4.20 0.38
CA SER A 42 -13.42 4.63 -0.85
C SER A 42 -13.56 3.51 -1.90
N GLY A 43 -12.95 2.34 -1.66
CA GLY A 43 -12.87 1.24 -2.63
C GLY A 43 -11.74 1.42 -3.66
N ARG A 44 -11.00 2.52 -3.61
CA ARG A 44 -9.78 2.70 -4.41
C ARG A 44 -8.68 1.76 -3.94
N ARG A 45 -7.83 1.33 -4.87
CA ARG A 45 -6.65 0.52 -4.57
C ARG A 45 -5.39 1.29 -4.93
N TYR A 46 -4.45 1.29 -4.02
CA TYR A 46 -3.19 2.01 -4.12
C TYR A 46 -2.05 1.00 -4.23
N VAL A 47 -1.32 1.07 -5.33
CA VAL A 47 -0.10 0.26 -5.51
C VAL A 47 1.01 0.84 -4.66
N HIS A 48 1.71 -0.03 -3.94
CA HIS A 48 2.85 0.31 -3.11
C HIS A 48 4.04 -0.55 -3.52
N THR A 49 5.23 0.05 -3.59
CA THR A 49 6.48 -0.70 -3.65
C THR A 49 6.83 -1.17 -2.25
N VAL A 50 7.20 -2.44 -2.10
CA VAL A 50 7.57 -3.06 -0.83
C VAL A 50 9.10 -3.05 -0.70
N TYR A 51 9.58 -2.59 0.45
CA TYR A 51 10.97 -2.65 0.86
C TYR A 51 11.06 -3.32 2.23
N ASP A 52 12.14 -4.05 2.50
CA ASP A 52 12.51 -4.37 3.88
C ASP A 52 12.79 -3.08 4.65
N LEU A 53 12.49 -3.05 5.96
CA LEU A 53 12.69 -1.85 6.79
C LEU A 53 14.12 -1.32 6.73
N LEU A 54 15.10 -2.23 6.65
CA LEU A 54 16.52 -1.89 6.58
C LEU A 54 16.95 -1.48 5.17
N GLU A 55 16.29 -1.98 4.12
CA GLU A 55 16.63 -1.68 2.72
C GLU A 55 15.77 -0.56 2.11
N CYS A 56 14.87 0.04 2.89
CA CYS A 56 14.09 1.19 2.45
C CYS A 56 15.03 2.33 2.00
N PRO A 57 14.88 2.84 0.76
CA PRO A 57 15.69 3.94 0.26
C PRO A 57 15.25 5.27 0.90
N GLU A 58 16.05 6.31 0.67
CA GLU A 58 15.65 7.69 0.97
C GLU A 58 14.54 8.14 0.02
N LEU A 59 13.52 8.79 0.57
CA LEU A 59 12.30 9.15 -0.16
C LEU A 59 11.92 10.60 0.16
N SER A 60 11.71 11.42 -0.85
CA SER A 60 11.41 12.86 -0.67
C SER A 60 9.90 13.18 -0.68
N GLY A 61 9.04 12.19 -0.94
CA GLY A 61 7.60 12.40 -1.01
C GLY A 61 6.83 11.10 -1.24
N GLY A 62 5.57 11.07 -0.81
CA GLY A 62 4.69 9.91 -0.91
C GLY A 62 4.02 9.54 0.41
N THR A 63 3.19 8.49 0.35
CA THR A 63 2.57 7.86 1.53
C THR A 63 3.23 6.52 1.80
N PHE A 64 3.22 6.08 3.05
CA PHE A 64 3.81 4.80 3.43
C PHE A 64 2.95 4.03 4.42
N ILE A 65 3.12 2.71 4.42
CA ILE A 65 2.54 1.79 5.39
C ILE A 65 3.69 0.99 6.00
N LEU A 66 3.78 1.03 7.33
CA LEU A 66 4.62 0.14 8.10
C LEU A 66 3.86 -1.15 8.33
N ALA A 67 4.44 -2.26 7.89
CA ALA A 67 3.82 -3.57 8.00
C ALA A 67 4.75 -4.57 8.68
N ARG A 68 4.14 -5.57 9.30
CA ARG A 68 4.81 -6.78 9.76
C ARG A 68 4.35 -7.95 8.90
N ARG A 69 5.29 -8.55 8.19
CA ARG A 69 5.11 -9.82 7.50
C ARG A 69 5.53 -10.97 8.41
N ASP A 70 4.62 -11.89 8.68
CA ASP A 70 4.93 -13.09 9.46
C ASP A 70 5.56 -14.20 8.59
N GLU A 71 5.96 -15.30 9.22
CA GLU A 71 6.58 -16.45 8.55
C GLU A 71 5.64 -17.12 7.51
N SER A 72 4.32 -16.98 7.68
CA SER A 72 3.32 -17.46 6.71
C SER A 72 3.16 -16.52 5.51
N GLY A 73 3.81 -15.36 5.56
CA GLY A 73 3.75 -14.31 4.54
C GLY A 73 2.54 -13.38 4.68
N ARG A 74 1.76 -13.48 5.76
CA ARG A 74 0.64 -12.57 6.03
C ARG A 74 1.20 -11.22 6.48
N ARG A 75 0.60 -10.15 5.94
CA ARG A 75 0.98 -8.77 6.25
C ARG A 75 -0.02 -8.12 7.16
N GLU A 76 0.46 -7.66 8.30
CA GLU A 76 -0.29 -6.87 9.27
C GLU A 76 0.12 -5.41 9.14
N VAL A 77 -0.86 -4.51 8.99
CA VAL A 77 -0.61 -3.07 8.98
C VAL A 77 -0.44 -2.59 10.42
N LEU A 78 0.72 -1.99 10.70
CA LEU A 78 1.04 -1.44 12.02
C LEU A 78 0.82 0.07 12.08
N SER A 79 1.13 0.78 10.99
CA SER A 79 0.94 2.22 10.91
C SER A 79 0.86 2.68 9.46
N ILE A 80 0.13 3.76 9.22
CA ILE A 80 -0.02 4.41 7.92
C ILE A 80 0.34 5.87 8.10
N GLY A 81 1.19 6.41 7.23
CA GLY A 81 1.63 7.79 7.29
C GLY A 81 2.01 8.35 5.94
N ARG A 82 2.57 9.55 5.97
CA ARG A 82 3.06 10.27 4.79
C ARG A 82 4.39 10.93 5.08
N LEU A 83 5.17 11.11 4.02
CA LEU A 83 6.46 11.78 4.08
C LEU A 83 6.24 13.29 4.21
N LEU A 84 6.88 13.89 5.23
CA LEU A 84 6.63 15.28 5.63
C LEU A 84 7.82 16.18 5.35
N HIS A 85 9.03 15.61 5.26
CA HIS A 85 10.26 16.37 5.17
C HIS A 85 10.71 16.48 3.72
N ALA A 86 11.30 17.62 3.36
CA ALA A 86 11.94 17.79 2.06
C ALA A 86 13.22 16.93 1.93
N SER A 87 13.86 16.60 3.05
CA SER A 87 15.06 15.75 3.09
C SER A 87 14.68 14.27 3.15
N GLY A 88 15.14 13.50 2.16
CA GLY A 88 14.91 12.07 2.07
C GLY A 88 15.52 11.26 3.21
N SER A 89 16.69 11.68 3.71
CA SER A 89 17.36 11.02 4.84
C SER A 89 16.61 11.20 6.16
N LEU A 90 15.98 12.37 6.39
CA LEU A 90 15.16 12.61 7.58
C LEU A 90 13.87 11.78 7.55
N ASN A 91 13.23 11.69 6.38
CA ASN A 91 12.08 10.81 6.17
C ASN A 91 12.45 9.33 6.44
N LEU A 92 13.59 8.87 5.92
CA LEU A 92 14.06 7.50 6.15
C LEU A 92 14.35 7.23 7.63
N ALA A 93 14.98 8.18 8.32
CA ALA A 93 15.25 8.07 9.76
C ALA A 93 13.94 7.94 10.56
N GLU A 94 12.93 8.76 10.26
CA GLU A 94 11.61 8.71 10.91
C GLU A 94 10.88 7.38 10.63
N ILE A 95 10.90 6.91 9.38
CA ILE A 95 10.33 5.60 9.00
C ILE A 95 10.99 4.48 9.79
N ARG A 96 12.32 4.43 9.83
CA ARG A 96 13.08 3.38 10.53
C ARG A 96 12.84 3.42 12.03
N GLN A 97 12.87 4.62 12.63
CA GLN A 97 12.64 4.79 14.06
C GLN A 97 11.24 4.31 14.47
N ARG A 98 10.20 4.71 13.72
CA ARG A 98 8.83 4.28 13.99
C ARG A 98 8.63 2.80 13.69
N GLY A 99 9.18 2.33 12.59
CA GLY A 99 9.13 0.92 12.19
C GLY A 99 9.71 0.01 13.25
N ALA A 100 10.91 0.33 13.75
CA ALA A 100 11.55 -0.42 14.82
C ALA A 100 10.72 -0.39 16.11
N SER A 101 10.17 0.76 16.47
CA SER A 101 9.35 0.91 17.69
C SER A 101 8.04 0.09 17.65
N LEU A 102 7.49 -0.14 16.45
CA LEU A 102 6.26 -0.90 16.23
C LEU A 102 6.50 -2.38 15.88
N GLY A 103 7.76 -2.78 15.66
CA GLY A 103 8.11 -4.12 15.19
C GLY A 103 7.77 -4.38 13.71
N ALA A 104 7.80 -3.34 12.87
CA ALA A 104 7.67 -3.47 11.43
C ALA A 104 8.91 -4.12 10.81
N ASN A 105 8.73 -4.91 9.77
CA ASN A 105 9.82 -5.46 8.95
C ASN A 105 9.69 -5.09 7.46
N GLU A 106 8.54 -4.60 7.02
CA GLU A 106 8.30 -4.10 5.67
C GLU A 106 7.86 -2.62 5.69
N VAL A 107 8.27 -1.88 4.67
CA VAL A 107 7.82 -0.52 4.35
C VAL A 107 7.20 -0.55 2.97
N HIS A 108 5.92 -0.22 2.90
CA HIS A 108 5.16 -0.18 1.66
C HIS A 108 4.99 1.27 1.28
N VAL A 109 5.50 1.68 0.12
CA VAL A 109 5.57 3.09 -0.27
C VAL A 109 4.74 3.34 -1.52
N HIS A 110 3.83 4.32 -1.44
CA HIS A 110 3.07 4.82 -2.57
C HIS A 110 3.55 6.20 -2.99
N LEU A 111 4.15 6.26 -4.17
CA LEU A 111 4.82 7.46 -4.73
C LEU A 111 3.99 8.22 -5.77
N LEU A 112 2.75 7.80 -6.05
CA LEU A 112 1.94 8.41 -7.12
C LEU A 112 1.12 9.62 -6.65
N ALA A 113 1.12 9.93 -5.36
CA ALA A 113 0.55 11.16 -4.82
C ALA A 113 1.59 12.28 -4.90
N ALA A 114 1.43 13.21 -5.85
CA ALA A 114 2.44 14.21 -6.19
C ALA A 114 2.39 15.45 -5.27
N THR A 115 1.26 15.69 -4.60
CA THR A 115 1.06 16.87 -3.76
C THR A 115 0.76 16.51 -2.30
N ASP A 116 1.02 17.44 -1.38
CA ASP A 116 0.66 17.29 0.04
C ASP A 116 -0.83 17.00 0.24
N HIS A 117 -1.68 17.64 -0.57
CA HIS A 117 -3.12 17.42 -0.54
C HIS A 117 -3.50 15.99 -0.97
N GLU A 118 -2.94 15.51 -2.09
CA GLU A 118 -3.17 14.13 -2.54
C GLU A 118 -2.64 13.12 -1.53
N MET A 119 -1.45 13.34 -0.96
CA MET A 119 -0.89 12.47 0.07
C MET A 119 -1.80 12.39 1.30
N LYS A 120 -2.37 13.52 1.75
CA LYS A 120 -3.34 13.55 2.85
C LYS A 120 -4.61 12.76 2.53
N LEU A 121 -5.15 12.89 1.31
CA LEU A 121 -6.33 12.16 0.89
C LEU A 121 -6.08 10.64 0.82
N VAL A 122 -4.91 10.24 0.31
CA VAL A 122 -4.51 8.82 0.24
C VAL A 122 -4.29 8.26 1.65
N GLU A 123 -3.54 8.96 2.51
CA GLU A 123 -3.32 8.56 3.90
C GLU A 123 -4.65 8.37 4.64
N PHE A 124 -5.55 9.34 4.51
CA PHE A 124 -6.86 9.30 5.15
C PHE A 124 -7.69 8.10 4.67
N ASP A 125 -7.77 7.89 3.36
CA ASP A 125 -8.55 6.79 2.78
C ASP A 125 -7.99 5.41 3.18
N LEU A 126 -6.66 5.26 3.20
CA LEU A 126 -5.99 4.04 3.64
C LEU A 126 -6.23 3.77 5.13
N ARG A 127 -6.14 4.78 6.00
CA ARG A 127 -6.44 4.63 7.43
C ARG A 127 -7.89 4.23 7.67
N ALA A 128 -8.82 4.87 6.97
CA ALA A 128 -10.23 4.51 7.04
C ALA A 128 -10.46 3.06 6.56
N GLY A 129 -9.80 2.65 5.47
CA GLY A 129 -9.86 1.28 4.95
C GLY A 129 -9.32 0.25 5.93
N GLN A 130 -8.21 0.55 6.61
CA GLN A 130 -7.63 -0.33 7.63
C GLN A 130 -8.58 -0.53 8.82
N LEU A 131 -9.22 0.53 9.30
CA LEU A 131 -10.20 0.44 10.38
C LEU A 131 -11.41 -0.41 10.00
N ALA A 132 -11.88 -0.31 8.75
CA ALA A 132 -12.98 -1.13 8.25
C ALA A 132 -12.58 -2.60 8.03
N ALA A 133 -11.30 -2.87 7.75
CA ALA A 133 -10.77 -4.21 7.47
C ALA A 133 -10.39 -5.00 8.72
N THR A 134 -10.13 -4.35 9.86
CA THR A 134 -9.93 -5.05 11.14
C THR A 134 -11.28 -5.59 11.63
N PRO A 135 -11.53 -6.91 11.57
CA PRO A 135 -12.77 -7.45 12.14
C PRO A 135 -12.79 -7.14 13.64
N GLY A 136 -13.90 -6.57 14.11
CA GLY A 136 -14.13 -6.37 15.54
C GLY A 136 -13.99 -7.69 16.31
N PRO A 137 -13.73 -7.64 17.63
CA PRO A 137 -13.56 -8.86 18.43
C PRO A 137 -14.78 -9.76 18.22
N MET A 138 -14.55 -10.96 17.65
CA MET A 138 -15.58 -11.98 17.53
C MET A 138 -16.10 -12.27 18.94
N SER A 139 -17.35 -11.92 19.20
CA SER A 139 -18.01 -12.28 20.46
C SER A 139 -18.00 -13.80 20.58
N PRO A 140 -17.61 -14.37 21.74
CA PRO A 140 -17.68 -15.81 21.92
C PRO A 140 -19.14 -16.25 21.81
N SER A 141 -19.42 -17.10 20.83
CA SER A 141 -20.69 -17.81 20.70
C SER A 141 -21.04 -18.45 22.04
N GLN A 142 -22.13 -18.00 22.65
CA GLN A 142 -22.70 -18.66 23.82
C GLN A 142 -23.28 -20.01 23.35
N THR A 143 -22.57 -21.08 23.67
CA THR A 143 -23.10 -22.45 23.65
C THR A 143 -24.10 -22.55 24.80
N HIS A 144 -25.39 -22.38 24.52
CA HIS A 144 -26.43 -22.74 25.47
C HIS A 144 -26.73 -24.22 25.32
N HIS A 145 -26.54 -24.93 26.43
CA HIS A 145 -26.72 -26.36 26.61
C HIS A 145 -28.13 -26.70 27.10
#